data_AF-A0A954NMG1-F1
#
_entry.id   AF-A0A954NMG1-F1
#
_cell.length_a   1.000
_cell.length_b   1.000
_cell.length_c   1.000
_cell.angle_alpha   90.00
_cell.angle_beta   90.00
_cell.angle_gamma   90.00
#
_symmetry.space_group_name_H-M   'P 1'
#
loop_
_entity.id
_entity.type
_entity.pdbx_description
1 polymer ?
#
loop_
_entity_poly.entity_id
_entity_poly.type
_entity_poly.pdbx_seq_one_letter_code
_entity_poly.pdbx_strand_id
1 'polypeptide(L)'
;MSTMAARRTRGIAPAPRSPWERAWKAVSSRESRIRASVALLAVVAMWLGTNGWAPPFPFRLGQTPDRDVVARVDFDVLDEQATRNALYEARRQSLCVYINEPQPLEEIQQQLIDEVLQIKSADSLNGLPEGLWKSFLPVPVDGEPTVDPSTQRADFELFRSALTTDGNLAKVKRAVEISLLEFEKNGLLRTLAHTADEGPLTEIRVVRNDSARASRRVNASD
;
A
#
# COMPACT_ATOMS: atom_id res chain seq x y z
N MET A 1 -104.31 -72.59 -63.46
CA MET A 1 -104.75 -71.23 -63.10
C MET A 1 -103.66 -70.57 -62.27
N SER A 2 -103.40 -69.31 -62.57
CA SER A 2 -102.28 -68.47 -62.13
C SER A 2 -102.31 -68.11 -60.64
N THR A 3 -101.15 -67.78 -60.06
CA THR A 3 -100.82 -66.83 -58.95
C THR A 3 -99.76 -67.44 -58.01
N MET A 4 -98.80 -66.74 -57.41
CA MET A 4 -98.31 -65.37 -57.46
C MET A 4 -96.90 -65.42 -56.86
N ALA A 5 -95.89 -64.87 -57.53
CA ALA A 5 -94.56 -64.72 -56.93
C ALA A 5 -94.57 -63.48 -56.00
N ALA A 6 -94.43 -63.69 -54.70
CA ALA A 6 -94.36 -62.62 -53.71
C ALA A 6 -92.98 -61.93 -53.74
N ARG A 7 -92.94 -60.70 -54.24
CA ARG A 7 -91.73 -59.84 -54.27
C ARG A 7 -91.54 -59.20 -52.88
N ARG A 8 -90.55 -59.66 -52.10
CA ARG A 8 -90.13 -59.00 -50.85
C ARG A 8 -89.23 -57.79 -51.16
N THR A 9 -89.71 -56.58 -50.86
CA THR A 9 -88.90 -55.37 -50.79
C THR A 9 -88.27 -55.26 -49.38
N ARG A 10 -86.94 -55.18 -49.29
CA ARG A 10 -86.24 -54.85 -48.03
C ARG A 10 -86.15 -53.32 -47.92
N GLY A 11 -86.74 -52.75 -46.88
CA GLY A 11 -86.53 -51.34 -46.50
C GLY A 11 -85.14 -51.16 -45.90
N ILE A 12 -84.39 -50.17 -46.39
CA ILE A 12 -83.08 -49.77 -45.86
C ILE A 12 -83.32 -48.80 -44.69
N ALA A 13 -82.78 -49.08 -43.51
CA ALA A 13 -82.80 -48.16 -42.37
C ALA A 13 -81.93 -46.93 -42.66
N PRO A 14 -82.30 -45.72 -42.18
CA PRO A 14 -81.48 -44.53 -42.38
C PRO A 14 -80.13 -44.69 -41.67
N ALA A 15 -79.07 -44.22 -42.32
CA ALA A 15 -77.70 -44.36 -41.83
C ALA A 15 -77.53 -43.77 -40.42
N PRO A 16 -76.70 -44.40 -39.55
CA PRO A 16 -76.44 -43.88 -38.22
C PRO A 16 -75.78 -42.51 -38.31
N ARG A 17 -76.38 -41.51 -37.65
CA ARG A 17 -75.85 -40.15 -37.61
C ARG A 17 -74.44 -40.12 -37.03
N SER A 18 -73.56 -39.36 -37.67
CA SER A 18 -72.19 -39.22 -37.24
C SER A 18 -72.13 -38.66 -35.80
N PRO A 19 -71.17 -39.09 -34.96
CA PRO A 19 -71.02 -38.55 -33.61
C PRO A 19 -70.82 -37.03 -33.60
N TRP A 20 -70.29 -36.47 -34.69
CA TRP A 20 -70.08 -35.03 -34.87
C TRP A 20 -71.38 -34.23 -34.98
N GLU A 21 -72.38 -34.73 -35.71
CA GLU A 21 -73.69 -34.07 -35.82
C GLU A 21 -74.44 -34.00 -34.48
N ARG A 22 -74.25 -35.02 -33.63
CA ARG A 22 -74.83 -35.05 -32.28
C ARG A 22 -74.15 -34.03 -31.36
N ALA A 23 -72.84 -33.89 -31.45
CA ALA A 23 -72.09 -32.88 -30.70
C ALA A 23 -72.51 -31.45 -31.11
N TRP A 24 -72.67 -31.19 -32.40
CA TRP A 24 -73.09 -29.86 -32.91
C TRP A 24 -74.51 -29.47 -32.51
N LYS A 25 -75.47 -30.41 -32.54
CA LYS A 25 -76.83 -30.14 -32.04
C LYS A 25 -76.88 -30.00 -30.52
N ALA A 26 -76.06 -30.75 -29.78
CA ALA A 26 -75.96 -30.61 -28.34
C ALA A 26 -75.47 -29.20 -27.96
N VAL A 27 -74.62 -28.57 -28.76
CA VAL A 27 -74.10 -27.21 -28.54
C VAL A 27 -75.13 -26.10 -28.81
N SER A 28 -76.28 -26.37 -29.44
CA SER A 28 -77.24 -25.30 -29.81
C SER A 28 -78.17 -24.86 -28.65
N SER A 29 -78.37 -25.69 -27.63
CA SER A 29 -79.22 -25.32 -26.47
C SER A 29 -78.50 -24.34 -25.54
N ARG A 30 -79.27 -23.45 -24.87
CA ARG A 30 -78.69 -22.39 -24.02
C ARG A 30 -78.01 -22.97 -22.77
N GLU A 31 -78.54 -24.08 -22.25
CA GLU A 31 -78.01 -24.75 -21.07
C GLU A 31 -76.71 -25.52 -21.35
N SER A 32 -76.61 -26.19 -22.49
CA SER A 32 -75.38 -26.88 -22.88
C SER A 32 -74.23 -25.92 -23.20
N ARG A 33 -74.53 -24.72 -23.72
CA ARG A 33 -73.54 -23.66 -23.92
C ARG A 33 -72.87 -23.22 -22.62
N ILE A 34 -73.63 -23.13 -21.53
CA ILE A 34 -73.08 -22.79 -20.20
C ILE A 34 -72.20 -23.94 -19.67
N ARG A 35 -72.65 -25.19 -19.80
CA ARG A 35 -71.83 -26.34 -19.37
C ARG A 35 -70.55 -26.47 -20.20
N ALA A 36 -70.64 -26.22 -21.50
CA ALA A 36 -69.49 -26.22 -22.40
C ALA A 36 -68.51 -25.08 -22.10
N SER A 37 -69.00 -23.87 -21.78
CA SER A 37 -68.11 -22.75 -21.43
C SER A 37 -67.39 -22.97 -20.10
N VAL A 38 -68.06 -23.54 -19.09
CA VAL A 38 -67.43 -23.90 -17.82
C VAL A 38 -66.36 -24.98 -18.02
N ALA A 39 -66.65 -26.01 -18.83
CA ALA A 39 -65.69 -27.05 -19.15
C ALA A 39 -64.47 -26.49 -19.93
N LEU A 40 -64.70 -25.61 -20.90
CA LEU A 40 -63.63 -24.93 -21.64
C LEU A 40 -62.75 -24.09 -20.70
N LEU A 41 -63.37 -23.34 -19.78
CA LEU A 41 -62.65 -22.49 -18.83
C LEU A 41 -61.78 -23.34 -17.89
N ALA A 42 -62.29 -24.47 -17.41
CA ALA A 42 -61.51 -25.41 -16.59
C ALA A 42 -60.29 -25.96 -17.33
N VAL A 43 -60.44 -26.32 -18.61
CA VAL A 43 -59.33 -26.79 -19.46
C VAL A 43 -58.28 -25.70 -19.63
N VAL A 44 -58.70 -24.45 -19.91
CA VAL A 44 -57.80 -23.31 -20.06
C VAL A 44 -57.06 -23.02 -18.75
N ALA A 45 -57.75 -23.01 -17.62
CA ALA A 45 -57.14 -22.78 -16.30
C ALA A 45 -56.08 -23.85 -15.98
N MET A 46 -56.37 -25.12 -16.27
CA MET A 46 -55.44 -26.23 -16.07
C MET A 46 -54.22 -26.14 -17.01
N TRP A 47 -54.43 -25.72 -18.26
CA TRP A 47 -53.35 -25.52 -19.22
C TRP A 47 -52.40 -24.38 -18.82
N LEU A 48 -52.94 -23.25 -18.36
CA LEU A 48 -52.16 -22.13 -17.84
C LEU A 48 -51.41 -22.49 -16.54
N GLY A 49 -52.07 -23.16 -15.59
CA GLY A 49 -51.46 -23.54 -14.31
C GLY A 49 -50.32 -24.55 -14.44
N THR A 50 -50.38 -25.43 -15.44
CA THR A 50 -49.34 -26.45 -15.65
C THR A 50 -48.02 -25.83 -16.11
N ASN A 51 -48.01 -24.58 -16.61
CA ASN A 51 -46.81 -23.89 -17.10
C ASN A 51 -45.93 -24.80 -17.99
N GLY A 52 -46.56 -25.66 -18.82
CA GLY A 52 -45.86 -26.60 -19.70
C GLY A 52 -45.00 -25.95 -20.81
N TRP A 53 -44.95 -24.63 -20.79
CA TRP A 53 -44.24 -23.73 -21.69
C TRP A 53 -42.93 -23.25 -21.03
N ALA A 54 -42.79 -23.41 -19.71
CA ALA A 54 -41.59 -23.10 -18.97
C ALA A 54 -40.60 -24.27 -19.13
N PRO A 55 -39.40 -24.04 -19.67
CA PRO A 55 -38.40 -25.09 -19.79
C PRO A 55 -38.04 -25.64 -18.40
N PRO A 56 -37.85 -26.96 -18.24
CA PRO A 56 -37.39 -27.52 -16.97
C PRO A 56 -36.03 -26.93 -16.63
N PHE A 57 -35.83 -26.51 -15.39
CA PHE A 57 -34.57 -25.92 -14.96
C PHE A 57 -33.44 -26.94 -15.13
N PRO A 58 -32.42 -26.66 -15.98
CA PRO A 58 -31.48 -27.68 -16.44
C PRO A 58 -30.38 -28.02 -15.42
N PHE A 59 -30.22 -27.23 -14.35
CA PHE A 59 -29.16 -27.42 -13.36
C PHE A 59 -29.76 -27.60 -11.97
N ARG A 60 -29.35 -28.64 -11.24
CA ARG A 60 -29.75 -28.81 -9.84
C ARG A 60 -28.59 -28.47 -8.91
N LEU A 61 -28.90 -27.96 -7.73
CA LEU A 61 -27.91 -27.78 -6.66
C LEU A 61 -27.27 -29.14 -6.35
N GLY A 62 -25.94 -29.22 -6.43
CA GLY A 62 -25.17 -30.45 -6.25
C GLY A 62 -25.00 -31.31 -7.51
N GLN A 63 -25.55 -30.90 -8.67
CA GLN A 63 -25.30 -31.59 -9.93
C GLN A 63 -23.93 -31.19 -10.49
N THR A 64 -23.03 -32.17 -10.62
CA THR A 64 -21.78 -32.02 -11.37
C THR A 64 -22.09 -32.09 -12.87
N PRO A 65 -21.62 -31.15 -13.69
CA PRO A 65 -21.81 -31.22 -15.14
C PRO A 65 -21.08 -32.44 -15.74
N ASP A 66 -21.73 -33.13 -16.67
CA ASP A 66 -21.13 -34.29 -17.38
C ASP A 66 -19.98 -33.90 -18.32
N ARG A 67 -19.87 -32.61 -18.66
CA ARG A 67 -18.77 -32.10 -19.46
C ARG A 67 -17.60 -31.71 -18.56
N ASP A 68 -16.40 -32.00 -19.03
CA ASP A 68 -15.19 -31.53 -18.37
C ASP A 68 -15.12 -29.99 -18.45
N VAL A 69 -14.82 -29.35 -17.32
CA VAL A 69 -14.73 -27.90 -17.21
C VAL A 69 -13.26 -27.54 -17.30
N VAL A 70 -12.78 -27.32 -18.52
CA VAL A 70 -11.40 -26.93 -18.77
C VAL A 70 -11.28 -25.40 -18.67
N ALA A 71 -10.31 -24.92 -17.90
CA ALA A 71 -9.97 -23.52 -17.86
C ALA A 71 -9.42 -23.07 -19.22
N ARG A 72 -9.92 -21.96 -19.76
CA ARG A 72 -9.39 -21.40 -21.01
C ARG A 72 -8.01 -20.76 -20.83
N VAL A 73 -7.68 -20.40 -19.60
CA VAL A 73 -6.43 -19.75 -19.22
C VAL A 73 -5.72 -20.64 -18.22
N ASP A 74 -4.41 -20.66 -18.31
CA ASP A 74 -3.59 -21.33 -17.32
C ASP A 74 -3.67 -20.52 -16.01
N PHE A 75 -3.98 -21.22 -14.92
CA PHE A 75 -3.89 -20.66 -13.59
C PHE A 75 -2.52 -21.00 -13.03
N ASP A 76 -1.78 -19.97 -12.62
CA ASP A 76 -0.53 -20.15 -11.90
C ASP A 76 -0.77 -20.00 -10.40
N VAL A 77 -0.10 -20.84 -9.61
CA VAL A 77 -0.16 -20.77 -8.15
C VAL A 77 1.01 -19.92 -7.70
N LEU A 78 0.71 -18.80 -7.04
CA LEU A 78 1.75 -17.90 -6.53
C LEU A 78 2.67 -18.65 -5.54
N ASP A 79 3.95 -18.74 -5.87
CA ASP A 79 4.97 -19.15 -4.90
C ASP A 79 5.26 -17.98 -3.95
N GLU A 80 4.57 -17.99 -2.81
CA GLU A 80 4.76 -16.99 -1.76
C GLU A 80 6.17 -17.00 -1.15
N GLN A 81 6.87 -18.14 -1.16
CA GLN A 81 8.21 -18.24 -0.59
C GLN A 81 9.23 -17.63 -1.53
N ALA A 82 9.19 -17.98 -2.81
CA ALA A 82 10.05 -17.37 -3.83
C ALA A 82 9.83 -15.85 -3.92
N THR A 83 8.57 -15.41 -3.87
CA THR A 83 8.23 -13.98 -3.89
C THR A 83 8.77 -13.25 -2.66
N ARG A 84 8.63 -13.83 -1.46
CA ARG A 84 9.20 -13.26 -0.23
C ARG A 84 10.72 -13.16 -0.31
N ASN A 85 11.40 -14.21 -0.75
CA ASN A 85 12.85 -14.22 -0.90
C ASN A 85 13.32 -13.13 -1.88
N ALA A 86 12.65 -13.00 -3.02
CA ALA A 86 12.95 -11.95 -3.99
C ALA A 86 12.76 -10.54 -3.41
N LEU A 87 11.72 -10.32 -2.59
CA LEU A 87 11.51 -9.05 -1.90
C LEU A 87 12.59 -8.78 -0.84
N TYR A 88 13.02 -9.79 -0.09
CA TYR A 88 14.12 -9.65 0.87
C TYR A 88 15.44 -9.31 0.18
N GLU A 89 15.76 -9.98 -0.92
CA GLU A 89 16.94 -9.69 -1.73
C GLU A 89 16.89 -8.26 -2.30
N ALA A 90 15.74 -7.86 -2.86
CA ALA A 90 15.55 -6.52 -3.39
C ALA A 90 15.70 -5.43 -2.30
N ARG A 91 15.19 -5.69 -1.08
CA ARG A 91 15.32 -4.76 0.04
C ARG A 91 16.78 -4.62 0.50
N ARG A 92 17.50 -5.74 0.62
CA ARG A 92 18.94 -5.74 0.96
C ARG A 92 19.80 -5.02 -0.07
N GLN A 93 19.38 -5.02 -1.33
CA GLN A 93 20.07 -4.33 -2.42
C GLN A 93 19.63 -2.86 -2.59
N SER A 94 18.58 -2.43 -1.89
CA SER A 94 18.09 -1.06 -1.99
C SER A 94 19.08 -0.07 -1.36
N LEU A 95 19.35 1.04 -2.06
CA LEU A 95 20.32 2.04 -1.60
C LEU A 95 19.72 2.86 -0.46
N CYS A 96 20.36 2.82 0.71
CA CYS A 96 20.01 3.69 1.83
C CYS A 96 20.42 5.13 1.53
N VAL A 97 19.49 6.06 1.73
CA VAL A 97 19.69 7.49 1.47
C VAL A 97 19.70 8.25 2.79
N TYR A 98 20.79 8.97 3.04
CA TYR A 98 20.92 9.92 4.13
C TYR A 98 20.77 11.35 3.59
N ILE A 99 19.92 12.13 4.24
CA ILE A 99 19.71 13.54 3.90
C ILE A 99 20.60 14.35 4.84
N ASN A 100 21.60 15.03 4.26
CA ASN A 100 22.50 15.89 4.99
C ASN A 100 21.93 17.32 5.07
N GLU A 101 21.83 17.82 6.30
CA GLU A 101 21.38 19.16 6.62
C GLU A 101 22.56 19.92 7.27
N PRO A 102 23.23 20.85 6.56
CA PRO A 102 24.41 21.52 7.09
C PRO A 102 24.08 22.64 8.09
N GLN A 103 22.83 23.10 8.15
CA GLN A 103 22.41 24.26 8.97
C GLN A 103 22.79 24.12 10.46
N PRO A 104 22.54 22.98 11.14
CA PRO A 104 22.93 22.84 12.55
C PRO A 104 24.44 22.93 12.77
N LEU A 105 25.24 22.52 11.78
CA LEU A 105 26.70 22.59 11.87
C LEU A 105 27.20 24.03 11.74
N GLU A 106 26.60 24.80 10.83
CA GLU A 106 26.86 26.24 10.69
C GLU A 106 26.45 27.02 11.95
N GLU A 107 25.33 26.65 12.58
CA GLU A 107 24.87 27.23 13.84
C GLU A 107 25.88 26.99 14.98
N ILE A 108 26.38 25.76 15.12
CA ILE A 108 27.42 25.42 16.12
C ILE A 108 28.71 26.18 15.84
N GLN A 109 29.11 26.32 14.58
CA GLN A 109 30.30 27.09 14.20
C GLN A 109 30.15 28.57 14.59
N GLN A 110 28.99 29.16 14.31
CA GLN A 110 28.72 30.56 14.63
C GLN A 110 28.70 30.77 16.14
N GLN A 111 28.04 29.86 16.88
CA GLN A 111 28.02 29.89 18.35
C GLN A 111 29.43 29.84 18.94
N LEU A 112 30.30 28.96 18.44
CA LEU A 112 31.69 28.86 18.91
C LEU A 112 32.47 30.18 18.69
N ILE A 113 32.28 30.81 17.53
CA ILE A 113 32.94 32.10 17.22
C ILE A 113 32.43 33.19 18.16
N ASP A 114 31.13 33.23 18.41
CA ASP A 114 30.51 34.21 19.29
C ASP A 114 30.99 34.05 20.74
N GLU A 115 31.14 32.81 21.22
CA GLU A 115 31.73 32.50 22.53
C GLU A 115 33.19 32.96 22.63
N VAL A 116 34.01 32.70 21.60
CA VAL A 116 35.42 33.14 21.56
C VAL A 116 35.52 34.68 21.55
N LEU A 117 34.63 35.36 20.83
CA LEU A 117 34.54 36.82 20.84
C LEU A 117 34.14 37.36 22.22
N GLN A 118 33.21 36.69 22.90
CA GLN A 118 32.79 37.05 24.25
C GLN A 118 33.96 36.90 25.23
N ILE A 119 34.73 35.82 25.15
CA ILE A 119 35.97 35.60 25.92
C ILE A 119 36.98 36.72 25.66
N LYS A 120 37.20 37.09 24.40
CA LYS A 120 38.12 38.19 24.04
C LYS A 120 37.68 39.53 24.66
N SER A 121 36.37 39.79 24.70
CA SER A 121 35.79 41.05 25.18
C SER A 121 35.75 41.21 26.70
N ALA A 122 35.78 40.10 27.45
CA ALA A 122 35.72 40.13 28.91
C ALA A 122 37.05 40.59 29.52
N ASP A 123 36.98 41.47 30.52
CA ASP A 123 38.17 42.00 31.19
C ASP A 123 38.80 41.02 32.19
N SER A 124 38.01 40.09 32.72
CA SER A 124 38.47 39.09 33.69
C SER A 124 37.58 37.85 33.69
N LEU A 125 38.09 36.75 34.27
CA LEU A 125 37.35 35.50 34.46
C LEU A 125 35.99 35.68 35.15
N ASN A 126 35.88 36.67 36.05
CA ASN A 126 34.66 36.97 36.81
C ASN A 126 33.61 37.76 35.99
N GLY A 127 34.01 38.33 34.85
CA GLY A 127 33.11 39.06 33.94
C GLY A 127 32.44 38.18 32.90
N LEU A 128 32.73 36.87 32.89
CA LEU A 128 32.18 35.91 31.94
C LEU A 128 30.88 35.27 32.43
N PRO A 129 30.00 34.84 31.51
CA PRO A 129 28.88 33.97 31.86
C PRO A 129 29.37 32.70 32.57
N GLU A 130 28.61 32.24 33.56
CA GLU A 130 28.96 31.07 34.34
C GLU A 130 29.09 29.83 33.43
N GLY A 131 30.22 29.13 33.55
CA GLY A 131 30.45 27.88 32.80
C GLY A 131 31.02 28.06 31.39
N LEU A 132 31.03 29.26 30.81
CA LEU A 132 31.54 29.45 29.43
C LEU A 132 33.01 29.05 29.30
N TRP A 133 33.86 29.47 30.24
CA TRP A 133 35.29 29.08 30.25
C TRP A 133 35.49 27.58 30.49
N LYS A 134 34.59 26.91 31.22
CA LYS A 134 34.70 25.48 31.52
C LYS A 134 34.59 24.62 30.27
N SER A 135 33.82 25.05 29.27
CA SER A 135 33.67 24.32 27.99
C SER A 135 34.95 24.25 27.16
N PHE A 136 35.88 25.19 27.36
CA PHE A 136 37.17 25.24 26.66
C PHE A 136 38.29 24.50 27.41
N LEU A 137 38.04 24.06 28.64
CA LEU A 137 38.99 23.27 29.39
C LEU A 137 38.99 21.82 28.89
N PRO A 138 40.16 21.14 28.88
CA PRO A 138 40.22 19.74 28.49
C PRO A 138 39.36 18.90 29.44
N VAL A 139 38.45 18.11 28.88
CA VAL A 139 37.67 17.12 29.64
C VAL A 139 38.60 15.93 29.93
N PRO A 140 38.95 15.65 31.20
CA PRO A 140 39.82 14.53 31.54
C PRO A 140 39.12 13.20 31.23
N VAL A 141 39.86 12.27 30.63
CA VAL A 141 39.36 10.93 30.27
C VAL A 141 39.12 10.06 31.53
N ASP A 142 39.86 10.31 32.62
CA ASP A 142 39.81 9.57 33.87
C ASP A 142 39.95 10.50 35.10
N GLY A 143 38.83 11.08 35.58
CA GLY A 143 38.77 11.74 36.90
C GLY A 143 38.22 13.17 36.93
N GLU A 144 37.82 13.62 38.13
CA GLU A 144 37.36 15.01 38.32
C GLU A 144 38.51 16.01 38.14
N PRO A 145 38.32 17.09 37.37
CA PRO A 145 39.34 18.11 37.18
C PRO A 145 39.56 18.87 38.48
N THR A 146 40.60 18.52 39.21
CA THR A 146 41.20 19.38 40.24
C THR A 146 42.11 20.39 39.56
N VAL A 147 41.53 21.26 38.71
CA VAL A 147 42.28 22.37 38.15
C VAL A 147 42.31 23.48 39.20
N ASP A 148 43.49 23.78 39.71
CA ASP A 148 43.74 24.87 40.65
C ASP A 148 43.17 26.20 40.08
N PRO A 149 42.39 26.97 40.84
CA PRO A 149 41.91 28.30 40.42
C PRO A 149 43.03 29.24 39.95
N SER A 150 44.27 29.04 40.40
CA SER A 150 45.42 29.83 39.94
C SER A 150 45.82 29.53 38.48
N THR A 151 45.81 28.25 38.07
CA THR A 151 46.17 27.83 36.71
C THR A 151 45.08 28.20 35.71
N GLN A 152 43.80 28.15 36.10
CA GLN A 152 42.68 28.58 35.24
C GLN A 152 42.79 30.05 34.82
N ARG A 153 43.25 30.93 35.72
CA ARG A 153 43.47 32.35 35.40
C ARG A 153 44.64 32.54 34.46
N ALA A 154 45.73 31.79 34.65
CA ALA A 154 46.89 31.84 33.77
C ALA A 154 46.53 31.36 32.35
N ASP A 155 45.79 30.27 32.22
CA ASP A 155 45.33 29.72 30.94
C ASP A 155 44.39 30.69 30.23
N PHE A 156 43.50 31.35 30.97
CA PHE A 156 42.61 32.38 30.44
C PHE A 156 43.36 33.58 29.86
N GLU A 157 44.33 34.13 30.60
CA GLU A 157 45.14 35.25 30.11
C GLU A 157 46.02 34.85 28.92
N LEU A 158 46.55 33.62 28.92
CA LEU A 158 47.33 33.10 27.79
C LEU A 158 46.44 33.01 26.54
N PHE A 159 45.24 32.44 26.67
CA PHE A 159 44.25 32.37 25.58
C PHE A 159 43.85 33.75 25.06
N ARG A 160 43.54 34.69 25.96
CA ARG A 160 43.22 36.09 25.60
C ARG A 160 44.39 36.75 24.86
N SER A 161 45.61 36.61 25.38
CA SER A 161 46.82 37.18 24.79
C SER A 161 47.05 36.66 23.37
N ALA A 162 46.79 35.37 23.10
CA ALA A 162 46.90 34.78 21.78
C ALA A 162 45.86 35.32 20.78
N LEU A 163 44.69 35.78 21.26
CA LEU A 163 43.58 36.30 20.46
C LEU A 163 43.58 37.84 20.27
N THR A 164 44.51 38.56 20.89
CA THR A 164 44.61 40.03 20.79
C THR A 164 44.83 40.53 19.36
N THR A 165 45.56 39.77 18.54
CA THR A 165 45.78 40.11 17.13
C THR A 165 44.60 39.65 16.29
N ASP A 166 43.94 40.56 15.57
CA ASP A 166 42.77 40.22 14.74
C ASP A 166 43.08 39.16 13.66
N GLY A 167 44.34 39.09 13.21
CA GLY A 167 44.82 38.03 12.33
C GLY A 167 44.79 36.63 12.94
N ASN A 168 44.85 36.49 14.27
CA ASN A 168 44.76 35.19 14.93
C ASN A 168 43.31 34.72 15.04
N LEU A 169 42.35 35.62 15.25
CA LEU A 169 40.93 35.29 15.21
C LEU A 169 40.50 34.76 13.84
N ALA A 170 40.96 35.42 12.76
CA ALA A 170 40.70 34.96 11.39
C ALA A 170 41.30 33.57 11.12
N LYS A 171 42.49 33.28 11.66
CA LYS A 171 43.10 31.94 11.58
C LYS A 171 42.29 30.88 12.31
N VAL A 172 41.77 31.19 13.50
CA VAL A 172 40.92 30.26 14.27
C VAL A 172 39.63 29.98 13.50
N LYS A 173 38.93 31.01 13.02
CA LYS A 173 37.72 30.84 12.20
C LYS A 173 37.97 29.92 10.99
N ARG A 174 39.08 30.16 10.28
CA ARG A 174 39.47 29.35 9.13
C ARG A 174 39.85 27.92 9.51
N ALA A 175 40.54 27.72 10.63
CA ALA A 175 40.90 26.38 11.10
C ALA A 175 39.65 25.57 11.44
N VAL A 176 38.67 26.18 12.13
CA VAL A 176 37.39 25.55 12.45
C VAL A 176 36.61 25.22 11.18
N GLU A 177 36.53 26.15 10.24
CA GLU A 177 35.87 25.92 8.94
C GLU A 177 36.50 24.74 8.17
N ILE A 178 37.84 24.69 8.12
CA ILE A 178 38.57 23.59 7.47
C ILE A 178 38.30 22.26 8.18
N SER A 179 38.28 22.23 9.51
CA SER A 179 38.01 20.99 10.26
C SER A 179 36.58 20.49 10.10
N LEU A 180 35.62 21.39 9.85
CA LEU A 180 34.21 21.03 9.71
C LEU A 180 33.80 20.72 8.27
N LEU A 181 34.64 21.10 7.29
CA LEU A 181 34.39 20.97 5.86
C LEU A 181 34.09 19.53 5.44
N GLU A 182 34.74 18.55 6.06
CA GLU A 182 34.47 17.13 5.79
C GLU A 182 33.08 16.70 6.27
N PHE A 183 32.67 17.14 7.46
CA PHE A 183 31.35 16.84 8.01
C PHE A 183 30.24 17.59 7.29
N GLU A 184 30.48 18.82 6.82
CA GLU A 184 29.53 19.55 5.99
C GLU A 184 29.28 18.82 4.66
N LYS A 185 30.31 18.18 4.10
CA LYS A 185 30.21 17.44 2.84
C LYS A 185 29.61 16.05 3.00
N ASN A 186 30.07 15.29 3.99
CA ASN A 186 29.72 13.88 4.17
C ASN A 186 28.51 13.70 5.11
N GLY A 187 28.18 14.72 5.90
CA GLY A 187 27.21 14.62 6.98
C GLY A 187 27.79 13.97 8.23
N LEU A 188 27.02 14.01 9.30
CA LEU A 188 27.41 13.42 10.58
C LEU A 188 26.42 12.32 10.96
N LEU A 189 26.90 11.08 10.99
CA LEU A 189 26.13 9.90 11.38
C LEU A 189 26.93 9.10 12.40
N ARG A 190 26.32 8.84 13.57
CA ARG A 190 26.94 8.03 14.63
C ARG A 190 26.75 6.53 14.40
N THR A 191 25.58 6.15 13.90
CA THR A 191 25.21 4.76 13.65
C THR A 191 24.18 4.74 12.54
N LEU A 192 24.26 3.74 11.66
CA LEU A 192 23.22 3.49 10.66
C LEU A 192 21.91 3.10 11.37
N ALA A 193 20.82 3.77 11.01
CA ALA A 193 19.52 3.51 11.62
C ALA A 193 18.86 2.23 11.11
N HIS A 194 19.30 1.73 9.94
CA HIS A 194 18.73 0.56 9.28
C HIS A 194 19.49 -0.73 9.62
N THR A 195 18.77 -1.84 9.54
CA THR A 195 19.32 -3.18 9.74
C THR A 195 19.86 -3.77 8.43
N ALA A 196 20.63 -4.87 8.52
CA ALA A 196 21.17 -5.57 7.35
C ALA A 196 20.09 -6.08 6.37
N ASP A 197 18.83 -6.19 6.81
CA ASP A 197 17.70 -6.60 5.98
C ASP A 197 17.05 -5.44 5.22
N GLU A 198 17.33 -4.20 5.63
CA GLU A 198 16.73 -2.99 5.09
C GLU A 198 17.63 -2.28 4.06
N GLY A 199 18.90 -2.67 3.98
CA GLY A 199 19.84 -2.21 2.97
C GLY A 199 21.29 -2.52 3.33
N PRO A 200 22.25 -2.13 2.48
CA PRO A 200 23.66 -2.36 2.72
C PRO A 200 24.14 -1.56 3.95
N LEU A 201 24.90 -2.22 4.82
CA LEU A 201 25.55 -1.56 5.98
C LEU A 201 26.91 -0.94 5.62
N THR A 202 27.43 -1.21 4.43
CA THR A 202 28.75 -0.76 4.00
C THR A 202 28.72 0.58 3.28
N GLU A 203 27.62 0.93 2.63
CA GLU A 203 27.54 2.10 1.77
C GLU A 203 26.22 2.83 1.98
N ILE A 204 26.29 4.15 2.10
CA ILE A 204 25.12 5.03 2.12
C ILE A 204 25.25 6.08 1.03
N ARG A 205 24.11 6.50 0.49
CA ARG A 205 24.02 7.64 -0.41
C ARG A 205 23.70 8.88 0.39
N VAL A 206 24.63 9.82 0.44
CA VAL A 206 24.44 11.13 1.06
C VAL A 206 23.89 12.09 0.00
N VAL A 207 22.79 12.77 0.33
CA VAL A 207 22.14 13.79 -0.51
C VAL A 207 22.03 15.06 0.31
N ARG A 208 22.47 16.19 -0.25
CA ARG A 208 22.31 17.49 0.42
C ARG A 208 20.89 18.00 0.21
N ASN A 209 20.25 18.48 1.28
CA ASN A 209 18.84 18.90 1.25
C ASN A 209 18.56 20.00 0.20
N ASP A 210 19.49 20.96 0.05
CA ASP A 210 19.38 22.08 -0.89
C ASP A 210 19.62 21.72 -2.38
N SER A 211 20.15 20.53 -2.66
CA SER A 211 20.61 20.12 -3.99
C SER A 211 20.44 18.62 -4.18
N ALA A 212 19.18 18.21 -4.39
CA ALA A 212 18.79 16.81 -4.63
C ALA A 212 19.52 16.12 -5.80
N ARG A 213 20.20 16.87 -6.68
CA ARG A 213 21.05 16.32 -7.77
C ARG A 213 22.48 16.00 -7.33
N ALA A 214 22.98 16.62 -6.27
CA ALA A 214 24.29 16.33 -5.70
C ALA A 214 24.16 15.15 -4.72
N SER A 215 24.28 13.93 -5.25
CA SER A 215 24.36 12.73 -4.43
C SER A 215 25.77 12.16 -4.48
N ARG A 216 26.29 11.73 -3.34
CA ARG A 216 27.59 11.06 -3.21
C ARG A 216 27.40 9.74 -2.48
N ARG A 217 28.24 8.76 -2.79
CA ARG A 217 28.31 7.53 -2.02
C ARG A 217 29.46 7.60 -1.04
N VAL A 218 29.20 7.22 0.20
CA VAL A 218 30.16 7.25 1.31
C VAL A 218 30.16 5.87 1.95
N ASN A 219 31.37 5.36 2.26
CA ASN A 219 31.53 4.11 2.98
C ASN A 219 31.24 4.36 4.46
N ALA A 220 30.44 3.52 5.10
CA ALA A 220 30.09 3.66 6.50
C ALA A 220 31.22 3.26 7.49
N SER A 221 32.37 2.80 6.95
CA SER A 221 33.49 2.29 7.73
C SER A 221 34.67 3.27 7.88
N ASP A 222 34.63 4.40 7.16
CA ASP A 222 35.61 5.51 7.21
C ASP A 222 35.06 6.65 8.08
#